data_AF-A0A9D4SMY4-F1
#
_entry.id   AF-A0A9D4SMY4-F1
#
_cell.length_a   1.000
_cell.length_b   1.000
_cell.length_c   1.000
_cell.angle_alpha   90.00
_cell.angle_beta   90.00
_cell.angle_gamma   90.00
#
_symmetry.space_group_name_H-M   'P 1'
#
loop_
_entity.id
_entity.type
_entity.pdbx_description
1 polymer ?
#
loop_
_entity_poly.entity_id
_entity_poly.type
_entity_poly.pdbx_seq_one_letter_code
_entity_poly.pdbx_strand_id
1 'polypeptide(L)'
;MQDIHKELEQKIARFHGREDAILYASCFDANAGIFEVLLSPEDAVLSDELNHASIIDGIRLCKAQKYRYKHRDMNGWQELMPYH
;
A
#
# COMPACT_ATOMS: atom_id res chain seq x y z
N MET A 1 -18.72 21.52 0.57
CA MET A 1 -17.60 20.88 -0.17
C MET A 1 -17.03 19.69 0.59
N GLN A 2 -16.86 19.77 1.92
CA GLN A 2 -16.42 18.60 2.71
C GLN A 2 -17.45 17.44 2.72
N ASP A 3 -18.74 17.75 2.65
CA ASP A 3 -19.80 16.74 2.76
C ASP A 3 -19.82 15.74 1.60
N ILE A 4 -19.56 16.18 0.36
CA ILE A 4 -19.52 15.27 -0.81
C ILE A 4 -18.32 14.33 -0.78
N HIS A 5 -17.17 14.79 -0.24
CA HIS A 5 -16.00 13.94 -0.05
C HIS A 5 -16.29 12.85 0.99
N LYS A 6 -16.86 13.22 2.14
CA LYS A 6 -17.24 12.27 3.19
C LYS A 6 -18.30 11.27 2.73
N GLU A 7 -19.30 11.70 1.96
CA GLU A 7 -20.31 10.80 1.42
C GLU A 7 -19.69 9.78 0.45
N LEU A 8 -18.77 10.23 -0.40
CA LEU A 8 -18.06 9.34 -1.33
C LEU A 8 -17.15 8.36 -0.58
N GLU A 9 -16.40 8.82 0.41
CA GLU A 9 -15.57 7.97 1.30
C GLU A 9 -16.42 6.87 1.94
N GLN A 10 -17.56 7.22 2.54
CA GLN A 10 -18.47 6.25 3.13
C GLN A 10 -19.03 5.25 2.12
N LYS A 11 -19.36 5.69 0.89
CA LYS A 11 -19.83 4.78 -0.18
C LYS A 11 -18.73 3.81 -0.60
N ILE A 12 -17.49 4.27 -0.74
CA ILE A 12 -16.33 3.44 -1.08
C ILE A 12 -16.03 2.44 0.05
N ALA A 13 -16.02 2.91 1.30
CA ALA A 13 -15.78 2.06 2.47
C ALA A 13 -16.82 0.93 2.55
N ARG A 14 -18.11 1.26 2.39
CA ARG A 14 -19.21 0.28 2.34
C ARG A 14 -19.07 -0.69 1.18
N PHE A 15 -18.70 -0.21 -0.01
CA PHE A 15 -18.52 -1.05 -1.19
C PHE A 15 -17.41 -2.10 -0.99
N HIS A 16 -16.30 -1.73 -0.33
CA HIS A 16 -15.20 -2.63 -0.03
C HIS A 16 -15.33 -3.39 1.30
N GLY A 17 -16.43 -3.18 2.05
CA GLY A 17 -16.62 -3.80 3.36
C GLY A 17 -15.56 -3.39 4.39
N ARG A 18 -15.08 -2.14 4.32
CA ARG A 18 -14.08 -1.58 5.24
C ARG A 18 -14.71 -0.55 6.19
N GLU A 19 -14.07 -0.33 7.33
CA GLU A 19 -14.55 0.61 8.36
C GLU A 19 -14.58 2.07 7.86
N ASP A 20 -13.58 2.47 7.08
CA ASP A 20 -13.46 3.81 6.53
C ASP A 20 -12.67 3.83 5.21
N ALA A 21 -12.69 4.95 4.51
CA ALA A 21 -11.89 5.21 3.32
C ALA A 21 -11.43 6.68 3.29
N ILE A 22 -10.26 6.93 2.69
CA ILE A 22 -9.71 8.28 2.51
C ILE A 22 -9.53 8.54 1.02
N LEU A 23 -9.99 9.70 0.55
CA LEU A 23 -9.80 10.13 -0.84
C LEU A 23 -8.43 10.78 -1.06
N TYR A 24 -7.83 10.44 -2.19
CA TYR A 24 -6.65 11.10 -2.75
C TYR A 24 -7.01 11.68 -4.13
N ALA A 25 -6.23 12.68 -4.57
CA ALA A 25 -6.41 13.27 -5.90
C ALA A 25 -6.24 12.24 -7.03
N SER A 26 -5.36 11.24 -6.82
CA SER A 26 -5.22 10.09 -7.70
C SER A 26 -4.78 8.84 -6.94
N CYS A 27 -4.92 7.68 -7.59
CA CYS A 27 -4.39 6.43 -7.06
C CYS A 27 -2.84 6.41 -7.07
N PHE A 28 -2.20 7.23 -7.91
CA PHE A 28 -0.75 7.40 -7.86
C PHE A 28 -0.34 8.05 -6.53
N ASP A 29 -1.01 9.15 -6.15
CA ASP A 29 -0.76 9.87 -4.90
C ASP A 29 -1.04 9.01 -3.67
N ALA A 30 -2.14 8.24 -3.69
CA ALA A 30 -2.48 7.30 -2.63
C ALA A 30 -1.36 6.26 -2.41
N ASN A 31 -0.90 5.62 -3.50
CA ASN A 31 0.16 4.62 -3.43
C ASN A 31 1.52 5.22 -3.04
N ALA A 32 1.83 6.43 -3.49
CA ALA A 32 3.08 7.08 -3.14
C ALA A 32 3.15 7.49 -1.66
N GLY A 33 2.03 7.97 -1.09
CA GLY A 33 2.01 8.54 0.27
C GLY A 33 1.73 7.55 1.40
N ILE A 34 1.06 6.43 1.13
CA ILE A 34 0.52 5.57 2.21
C ILE A 34 1.63 4.88 3.03
N PHE A 35 2.75 4.51 2.40
CA PHE A 35 3.81 3.74 3.05
C PHE A 35 4.53 4.53 4.16
N GLU A 36 4.77 5.82 3.97
CA GLU A 36 5.45 6.66 4.97
C GLU A 36 4.57 6.92 6.19
N VAL A 37 3.24 6.96 6.01
CA VAL A 37 2.29 7.17 7.11
C VAL A 37 2.13 5.90 7.95
N LEU A 38 2.15 4.73 7.32
CA LEU A 38 1.87 3.46 8.00
C LEU A 38 3.11 2.76 8.55
N LEU A 39 4.28 2.96 7.95
CA LEU A 39 5.45 2.14 8.21
C LEU A 39 6.56 2.90 8.92
N SER A 40 7.22 2.19 9.82
CA SER A 40 8.41 2.60 10.55
C SER A 40 9.67 1.91 10.00
N PRO A 41 10.88 2.36 10.39
CA PRO A 41 12.13 1.65 10.04
C PRO A 41 12.19 0.19 10.51
N GLU A 42 11.41 -0.17 11.52
CA GLU A 42 11.32 -1.51 12.09
C GLU A 42 10.46 -2.47 11.25
N ASP A 43 9.68 -1.94 10.30
CA ASP A 43 8.81 -2.71 9.43
C ASP A 43 9.52 -3.21 8.16
N ALA A 44 8.90 -4.16 7.47
CA ALA A 44 9.34 -4.70 6.20
C ALA A 44 8.22 -4.68 5.15
N VAL A 45 8.57 -4.31 3.91
CA VAL A 45 7.68 -4.36 2.74
C VAL A 45 8.16 -5.43 1.77
N LEU A 46 7.29 -6.38 1.46
CA LEU A 46 7.48 -7.37 0.41
C LEU A 46 6.73 -6.91 -0.85
N SER A 47 7.47 -6.60 -1.92
CA SER A 47 6.91 -6.12 -3.18
C SER A 47 7.13 -7.13 -4.31
N ASP A 48 6.08 -7.38 -5.08
CA ASP A 48 6.18 -8.09 -6.35
C ASP A 48 7.04 -7.28 -7.34
N GLU A 49 7.82 -7.97 -8.18
CA GLU A 49 8.75 -7.32 -9.13
C GLU A 49 8.06 -6.53 -10.24
N LEU A 50 6.80 -6.85 -10.56
CA LEU A 50 6.01 -6.16 -11.59
C LEU A 50 4.92 -5.24 -10.99
N ASN A 51 5.04 -4.89 -9.71
CA ASN A 51 4.18 -3.87 -9.10
C ASN A 51 4.24 -2.55 -9.89
N HIS A 52 3.11 -1.84 -9.92
CA HIS A 52 3.00 -0.57 -10.62
C HIS A 52 4.01 0.47 -10.10
N ALA A 53 4.51 1.34 -10.98
CA ALA A 53 5.53 2.33 -10.65
C ALA A 53 5.17 3.20 -9.42
N SER A 54 3.90 3.56 -9.25
CA SER A 54 3.44 4.34 -8.09
C SER A 54 3.67 3.64 -6.74
N ILE A 55 3.55 2.31 -6.70
CA ILE A 55 3.80 1.51 -5.49
C ILE A 55 5.31 1.46 -5.23
N ILE A 56 6.11 1.26 -6.29
CA ILE A 56 7.57 1.24 -6.19
C ILE A 56 8.09 2.58 -5.65
N ASP A 57 7.57 3.69 -6.16
CA ASP A 57 7.97 5.02 -5.73
C ASP A 57 7.58 5.29 -4.28
N GLY A 58 6.38 4.90 -3.85
CA GLY A 58 5.99 5.01 -2.43
C GLY A 58 6.88 4.18 -1.50
N ILE A 59 7.21 2.94 -1.88
CA ILE A 59 8.11 2.07 -1.12
C ILE A 59 9.52 2.65 -1.04
N ARG A 60 10.02 3.25 -2.12
CA ARG A 60 11.36 3.88 -2.14
C ARG A 60 11.49 5.02 -1.14
N LEU A 61 10.41 5.78 -0.93
CA LEU A 61 10.39 6.92 -0.01
C LEU A 61 10.28 6.51 1.46
N CYS A 62 9.70 5.35 1.76
CA CYS A 62 9.58 4.88 3.14
C CYS A 62 10.90 4.31 3.71
N LYS A 63 11.04 4.36 5.03
CA LYS A 63 12.23 3.92 5.77
C LYS A 63 12.24 2.42 6.07
N ALA A 64 11.13 1.73 5.88
CA ALA A 64 11.01 0.30 6.10
C ALA A 64 12.01 -0.50 5.25
N GLN A 65 12.31 -1.72 5.73
CA GLN A 65 13.09 -2.71 4.99
C GLN A 65 12.35 -3.11 3.71
N LYS A 66 13.08 -3.32 2.61
CA LYS A 66 12.51 -3.51 1.28
C LYS A 66 12.95 -4.84 0.69
N TYR A 67 12.00 -5.74 0.46
CA TYR A 67 12.24 -7.05 -0.14
C TYR A 67 11.43 -7.18 -1.42
N ARG A 68 12.06 -7.70 -2.48
CA ARG A 68 11.42 -7.89 -3.78
C ARG A 68 11.42 -9.38 -4.14
N TYR A 69 10.26 -9.91 -4.51
CA TYR A 69 10.10 -11.28 -4.98
C TYR A 69 9.64 -11.33 -6.44
N LYS A 70 9.84 -12.47 -7.10
CA LYS A 70 9.49 -12.66 -8.51
C LYS A 70 7.98 -12.59 -8.72
N HIS A 71 7.55 -12.20 -9.92
CA HIS A 71 6.15 -11.97 -10.19
C HIS A 71 5.31 -13.22 -9.93
N ARG A 72 4.32 -13.11 -9.04
CA ARG A 72 3.43 -14.23 -8.65
C ARG A 72 4.15 -15.45 -8.05
N ASP A 73 5.38 -15.29 -7.57
CA ASP A 73 6.13 -16.36 -6.93
C ASP A 73 5.83 -16.41 -5.42
N MET A 74 4.77 -17.16 -5.07
CA MET A 74 4.35 -17.32 -3.67
C MET A 74 5.39 -18.06 -2.82
N ASN A 75 6.20 -18.93 -3.42
CA ASN A 75 7.25 -19.64 -2.69
C ASN A 75 8.37 -18.67 -2.32
N GLY A 76 8.83 -17.88 -3.29
CA GLY A 76 9.81 -16.81 -3.04
C GLY A 76 9.30 -15.75 -2.06
N TRP A 77 8.00 -15.45 -2.05
CA TRP A 77 7.39 -14.58 -1.04
C TRP A 77 7.44 -15.19 0.38
N GLN A 78 7.14 -16.48 0.53
CA GLN A 78 7.19 -17.18 1.83
C GLN A 78 8.60 -17.25 2.41
N GLU A 79 9.62 -17.47 1.58
CA GLU A 79 11.02 -17.52 2.01
C GLU A 79 11.50 -16.18 2.61
N LEU A 80 10.90 -15.06 2.20
CA LEU A 80 11.21 -13.72 2.71
C LEU A 80 10.45 -13.38 4.00
N MET A 81 9.45 -14.18 4.41
CA MET A 81 8.75 -13.95 5.66
C MET A 81 9.60 -14.41 6.85
N PRO A 82 9.79 -13.57 7.88
CA PRO A 82 10.61 -13.92 9.05
C PRO A 82 9.98 -15.00 9.96
N TYR A 83 8.77 -15.46 9.67
CA TYR A 83 8.08 -16.51 10.43
C TYR A 83 7.88 -17.76 9.55
N HIS A 84 8.86 -18.66 9.62
CA HIS A 84 8.59 -20.10 9.65
C HIS A 84 8.45 -20.55 11.10
#